data_AF-A0A8J6QAI7-F1
#
_entry.id   AF-A0A8J6QAI7-F1
#
_cell.length_a   1.000
_cell.length_b   1.000
_cell.length_c   1.000
_cell.angle_alpha   90.00
_cell.angle_beta   90.00
_cell.angle_gamma   90.00
#
_symmetry.space_group_name_H-M   'P 1'
#
loop_
_entity.id
_entity.type
_entity.pdbx_description
1 polymer ?
#
loop_
_entity_poly.entity_id
_entity_poly.type
_entity_poly.pdbx_seq_one_letter_code
_entity_poly.pdbx_strand_id
1 'polypeptide(L)' 'GQAYILHNMRLHPIPEGAVMGIPTKVMPFATTPLFSVTGKARAGLDLILPKRKDAQQDISVGHFFRRRLGDEVVDRLIE' A
#
# COMPACT_ATOMS: atom_id res chain seq x y z
N GLY A 1 -9.35 -18.14 7.55
CA GLY A 1 -8.35 -18.73 6.64
C GLY A 1 -7.32 -17.68 6.29
N GLN A 2 -6.07 -18.06 6.10
CA GLN A 2 -4.99 -17.15 5.69
C GLN A 2 -5.13 -16.81 4.20
N ALA A 3 -5.05 -15.53 3.83
CA ALA A 3 -5.09 -15.07 2.44
C ALA A 3 -3.67 -14.76 1.91
N TYR A 4 -3.48 -14.89 0.59
CA TYR A 4 -2.18 -14.77 -0.08
C TYR A 4 -2.28 -13.90 -1.35
N ILE A 5 -1.19 -13.22 -1.70
CA ILE A 5 -0.98 -12.48 -2.95
C ILE A 5 0.07 -13.23 -3.76
N LEU A 6 -0.21 -13.48 -5.04
CA LEU A 6 0.75 -14.08 -5.97
C LEU A 6 1.61 -12.98 -6.58
N HIS A 7 2.92 -13.00 -6.32
CA HIS A 7 3.88 -12.08 -6.90
C HIS A 7 5.18 -12.81 -7.26
N ASN A 8 5.75 -12.55 -8.44
CA ASN A 8 6.95 -13.25 -8.94
C ASN A 8 6.90 -14.78 -8.82
N MET A 9 5.75 -15.37 -9.18
CA MET A 9 5.49 -16.82 -9.07
C MET A 9 5.63 -17.39 -7.64
N ARG A 10 5.53 -16.54 -6.61
CA ARG A 10 5.54 -16.95 -5.20
C ARG A 10 4.31 -16.41 -4.48
N LEU A 11 3.80 -17.21 -3.55
CA LEU A 11 2.69 -16.80 -2.68
C LEU A 11 3.24 -16.05 -1.48
N HIS A 12 2.84 -14.79 -1.35
CA HIS A 12 3.15 -13.95 -0.22
C HIS A 12 1.92 -13.85 0.69
N PRO A 13 2.03 -14.17 1.99
CA PRO A 13 0.90 -14.00 2.90
C PRO A 13 0.52 -12.52 2.97
N ILE A 14 -0.79 -12.24 2.96
CA ILE A 14 -1.29 -10.88 3.20
C ILE A 14 -0.86 -10.48 4.63
N PRO A 15 -0.15 -9.35 4.81
CA PRO A 15 0.26 -8.89 6.12
C PRO A 15 -0.94 -8.69 7.04
N GLU A 16 -0.83 -9.12 8.31
CA GLU A 16 -1.87 -8.88 9.30
C GLU A 16 -2.14 -7.37 9.46
N GLY A 17 -3.42 -6.99 9.47
CA GLY A 17 -3.82 -5.58 9.49
C GLY A 17 -3.91 -4.93 8.11
N ALA A 18 -3.93 -5.68 7.01
CA ALA A 18 -4.44 -5.16 5.74
C ALA A 18 -5.97 -5.35 5.68
N VAL A 19 -6.74 -4.26 5.57
CA VAL A 19 -8.19 -4.31 5.35
C VAL A 19 -8.45 -3.83 3.92
N MET A 20 -9.05 -4.68 3.08
CA MET A 20 -9.31 -4.37 1.65
C MET A 20 -8.06 -3.96 0.86
N GLY A 21 -6.90 -4.57 1.13
CA GLY A 21 -5.62 -4.23 0.48
C GLY A 21 -4.94 -2.97 1.03
N ILE A 22 -5.58 -2.25 1.96
CA ILE A 22 -5.00 -1.07 2.60
C ILE A 22 -4.26 -1.51 3.87
N PRO A 23 -2.93 -1.26 3.98
CA PRO A 23 -2.20 -1.54 5.20
C PRO A 23 -2.66 -0.59 6.31
N THR A 24 -3.47 -1.09 7.25
CA THR A 24 -3.93 -0.31 8.42
C THR A 24 -2.90 -0.30 9.55
N LYS A 25 -1.88 -1.18 9.47
CA LYS A 25 -0.75 -1.23 10.38
C LYS A 25 0.56 -1.04 9.60
N VAL A 26 1.34 -0.04 10.00
CA VAL A 26 2.63 0.31 9.37
C VAL A 26 3.70 -0.76 9.61
N MET A 27 3.69 -1.42 10.77
CA MET A 27 4.73 -2.39 11.16
C MET A 27 4.75 -3.67 10.29
N PRO A 28 3.60 -4.37 10.06
CA PRO A 28 3.56 -5.55 9.17
C PRO A 28 3.83 -5.20 7.70
N PHE A 29 3.53 -3.96 7.30
CA PHE A 29 3.84 -3.44 5.97
C PHE A 29 5.35 -3.18 5.79
N ALA A 30 6.03 -2.67 6.82
CA ALA A 30 7.47 -2.44 6.77
C ALA A 30 8.29 -3.75 6.73
N THR A 31 7.80 -4.81 7.37
CA THR A 31 8.53 -6.10 7.47
C THR A 31 8.28 -7.05 6.30
N THR A 32 7.27 -6.82 5.45
CA THR A 32 6.99 -7.74 4.33
C THR A 32 8.07 -7.68 3.24
N PRO A 33 8.48 -8.82 2.66
CA PRO A 33 9.39 -8.86 1.50
C PRO A 33 8.70 -8.46 0.18
N LEU A 34 7.41 -8.12 0.19
CA LEU A 34 6.63 -7.79 -1.00
C LEU A 34 7.03 -6.44 -1.65
N PHE A 35 7.61 -5.52 -0.88
CA PHE A 35 7.99 -4.18 -1.36
C PHE A 35 9.50 -3.96 -1.31
N SER A 36 10.02 -3.22 -2.28
CA SER A 36 11.42 -2.77 -2.25
C SER A 36 11.65 -1.79 -1.09
N VAL A 37 12.90 -1.61 -0.69
CA VAL A 37 13.28 -0.64 0.36
C VAL A 37 12.85 0.78 -0.05
N THR A 38 12.95 1.11 -1.34
CA THR A 38 12.52 2.40 -1.90
C THR A 38 11.00 2.58 -1.87
N GLY A 39 10.23 1.54 -2.22
CA GLY A 39 8.78 1.55 -2.16
C GLY A 39 8.26 1.72 -0.72
N LYS A 40 8.91 1.06 0.24
CA LYS A 40 8.62 1.22 1.67
C LYS A 40 8.90 2.65 2.17
N ALA A 41 10.05 3.23 1.79
CA ALA A 41 10.39 4.60 2.17
C ALA A 41 9.38 5.60 1.59
N ARG A 42 8.98 5.43 0.33
CA ARG A 42 7.95 6.27 -0.33
C ARG A 42 6.60 6.14 0.36
N ALA A 43 6.18 4.92 0.70
CA ALA A 43 4.94 4.69 1.44
C ALA A 43 4.96 5.32 2.84
N GLY A 44 6.12 5.31 3.50
CA GLY A 44 6.31 5.95 4.80
C GLY A 44 6.11 7.47 4.76
N LEU A 45 6.31 8.12 3.60
CA LEU A 45 6.03 9.55 3.45
C LEU A 45 4.54 9.88 3.57
N ASP A 46 3.63 8.90 3.42
CA ASP A 46 2.19 9.12 3.62
C ASP A 46 1.86 9.66 5.03
N LEU A 47 2.66 9.29 6.03
CA LEU A 47 2.49 9.76 7.42
C LEU A 47 2.78 11.26 7.57
N ILE A 48 3.59 11.82 6.68
CA ILE A 48 4.05 13.22 6.70
C ILE A 48 3.28 14.05 5.66
N LEU A 49 2.75 13.41 4.61
CA LEU A 49 2.02 14.06 3.54
C LEU A 49 0.76 14.76 4.08
N PRO A 50 0.61 16.08 3.85
CA PRO A 50 -0.55 16.82 4.30
C PRO A 50 -1.83 16.31 3.65
N LYS A 51 -2.94 16.37 4.40
CA LYS A 51 -4.27 16.06 3.87
C LYS A 51 -4.56 16.93 2.64
N ARG A 52 -5.16 16.32 1.62
CA ARG A 52 -5.55 17.01 0.39
C ARG A 52 -6.53 18.15 0.73
N LYS A 53 -6.33 19.33 0.15
CA LYS A 53 -7.14 20.55 0.46
C LYS A 53 -8.53 20.51 -0.20
N ASP A 54 -8.66 19.76 -1.28
CA ASP A 54 -9.83 19.60 -2.14
C ASP A 54 -10.49 18.24 -1.91
N ALA A 55 -10.84 17.95 -0.65
CA ALA A 55 -11.53 16.73 -0.23
C ALA A 55 -12.95 16.57 -0.82
N GLN A 56 -13.49 17.62 -1.45
CA GLN A 56 -14.82 17.66 -2.07
C GLN A 56 -14.82 17.17 -3.53
N GLN A 57 -13.65 17.00 -4.15
CA GLN A 57 -13.55 16.46 -5.51
C GLN A 57 -13.39 14.94 -5.47
N ASP A 58 -14.31 14.25 -6.13
CA ASP A 58 -14.21 12.81 -6.34
C ASP A 58 -13.00 12.47 -7.24
N ILE A 59 -12.25 11.46 -6.86
CA ILE A 59 -11.08 10.98 -7.60
C ILE A 59 -10.99 9.47 -7.57
N SER A 60 -10.35 8.89 -8.58
CA SER A 60 -10.14 7.45 -8.59
C SER A 60 -9.31 7.00 -7.38
N VAL A 61 -9.73 5.88 -6.81
CA VAL A 61 -9.09 5.25 -5.65
C VAL A 61 -7.62 4.94 -5.94
N GLY A 62 -7.32 4.46 -7.15
CA GLY A 62 -5.94 4.24 -7.60
C GLY A 62 -5.11 5.52 -7.62
N HIS A 63 -5.66 6.64 -8.11
CA HIS A 63 -4.94 7.91 -8.12
C HIS A 63 -4.67 8.44 -6.70
N PHE A 64 -5.62 8.27 -5.79
CA PHE A 64 -5.43 8.60 -4.38
C PHE A 64 -4.28 7.79 -3.75
N PHE A 65 -4.26 6.47 -3.93
CA PHE A 65 -3.21 5.62 -3.36
C PHE A 65 -1.85 5.81 -4.03
N ARG A 66 -1.77 5.99 -5.36
CA ARG A 66 -0.50 6.25 -6.06
C ARG A 66 0.18 7.52 -5.55
N ARG A 67 -0.61 8.56 -5.26
CA ARG A 67 -0.11 9.81 -4.66
C ARG A 67 0.40 9.62 -3.24
N ARG A 68 -0.27 8.79 -2.43
CA ARG A 68 0.01 8.63 -0.99
C ARG A 68 1.08 7.57 -0.71
N LEU A 69 0.89 6.38 -1.26
CA LEU A 69 1.72 5.19 -1.01
C LEU A 69 2.77 4.96 -2.10
N GLY A 70 2.57 5.52 -3.30
CA GLY A 70 3.43 5.30 -4.46
C GLY A 70 2.95 4.18 -5.37
N ASP A 71 3.43 4.20 -6.61
CA ASP A 71 2.99 3.29 -7.68
C ASP A 71 3.29 1.83 -7.33
N GLU A 72 4.49 1.55 -6.82
CA GLU A 72 4.93 0.18 -6.46
C GLU A 72 4.02 -0.49 -5.42
N VAL A 73 3.43 0.28 -4.50
CA VAL A 73 2.55 -0.26 -3.47
C VAL A 73 1.18 -0.57 -4.05
N VAL A 74 0.69 0.29 -4.94
CA VAL A 74 -0.59 0.10 -5.64
C VAL A 74 -0.51 -1.11 -6.56
N ASP A 75 0.54 -1.20 -7.38
CA ASP A 75 0.70 -2.24 -8.39
C ASP A 75 0.95 -3.65 -7.78
N ARG A 76 1.18 -3.77 -6.46
CA ARG A 76 1.40 -5.07 -5.78
C ARG A 76 0.34 -5.44 -4.75
N LEU A 77 -0.53 -4.51 -4.35
CA LEU A 77 -1.63 -4.78 -3.41
C LEU A 77 -3.01 -4.70 -4.07
N ILE A 78 -3.15 -3.89 -5.12
CA ILE A 78 -4.44 -3.50 -5.68
C ILE A 78 -4.64 -4.08 -7.09
N GLU A 79 -3.58 -4.13 -7.90
CA GLU A 79 -3.53 -4.84 -9.19
C GLU A 79 -2.93 -6.24 -9.03
#